data_AF-A0A7Y6E1P3-F1
#
_entry.id   AF-A0A7Y6E1P3-F1
#
_cell.length_a   1.000
_cell.length_b   1.000
_cell.length_c   1.000
_cell.angle_alpha   90.00
_cell.angle_beta   90.00
_cell.angle_gamma   90.00
#
_symmetry.space_group_name_H-M   'P 1'
#
loop_
_entity.id
_entity.type
_entity.pdbx_description
1 polymer ?
#
loop_
_entity_poly.entity_id
_entity_poly.type
_entity_poly.pdbx_seq_one_letter_code
_entity_poly.pdbx_strand_id
1 'polypeptide(L)'
;MTTTLTLGPSWLDPEQLISTFGLVGILVIVFAESGLLIGFFLPGDSLLFTTGLLVADGDYLDQPLWLVCLLLVAAAILGDQVGYLFGRKVGPSLFNRPDSRLFKRENVEKAHEFFEKYGPRSIVLARFVPIVRTFTPIVAGVANMRYRTFVLYN
;
A
#
# COMPACT_ATOMS: atom_id res chain seq x y z
N MET A 1 -33.69 2.47 13.58
CA MET A 1 -33.34 1.17 12.96
C MET A 1 -33.18 1.42 11.48
N THR A 2 -31.97 1.77 11.05
CA THR A 2 -31.67 2.01 9.63
C THR A 2 -30.69 0.92 9.23
N THR A 3 -31.21 -0.08 8.51
CA THR A 3 -30.49 -1.28 8.12
C THR A 3 -29.60 -0.94 6.93
N THR A 4 -28.36 -0.52 7.20
CA THR A 4 -27.37 -0.30 6.15
C THR A 4 -26.94 -1.67 5.62
N LEU A 5 -27.40 -1.99 4.41
CA LEU A 5 -26.99 -3.15 3.63
C LEU A 5 -25.50 -3.05 3.28
N THR A 6 -24.62 -3.49 4.16
CA THR A 6 -23.19 -3.67 3.86
C THR A 6 -22.99 -5.05 3.20
N LEU A 7 -22.58 -5.04 1.93
CA LEU A 7 -22.32 -6.24 1.11
C LEU A 7 -20.96 -6.91 1.47
N GLY A 8 -20.46 -6.74 2.69
CA GLY A 8 -19.16 -7.24 3.16
C GLY A 8 -19.25 -7.82 4.59
N PRO A 9 -18.23 -8.58 5.04
CA PRO A 9 -18.18 -9.12 6.41
C PRO A 9 -18.24 -7.96 7.41
N SER A 10 -19.07 -8.08 8.45
CA SER A 10 -19.27 -7.04 9.48
C SER A 10 -18.00 -6.60 10.23
N TRP A 11 -16.91 -7.37 10.14
CA TRP A 11 -15.59 -7.01 10.67
C TRP A 11 -14.76 -6.09 9.77
N LEU A 12 -15.22 -5.81 8.55
CA LEU A 12 -14.60 -4.88 7.59
C LEU A 12 -15.30 -3.52 7.58
N ASP A 13 -16.32 -3.31 8.41
CA ASP A 13 -17.02 -2.03 8.51
C ASP A 13 -16.09 -0.96 9.11
N PRO A 14 -15.82 0.13 8.37
CA PRO A 14 -14.96 1.23 8.82
C PRO A 14 -15.31 1.75 10.21
N GLU A 15 -16.59 1.85 10.50
CA GLU A 15 -17.13 2.40 11.75
C GLU A 15 -16.80 1.51 12.97
N GLN A 16 -16.85 0.17 12.81
CA GLN A 16 -16.50 -0.76 13.89
C GLN A 16 -14.98 -0.91 14.07
N LEU A 17 -14.22 -0.89 12.98
CA LEU A 17 -12.75 -0.89 13.01
C LEU A 17 -12.21 0.36 13.70
N ILE A 18 -12.78 1.53 13.37
CA ILE A 18 -12.38 2.80 13.96
C ILE A 18 -12.85 2.88 15.43
N SER A 19 -14.04 2.39 15.79
CA SER A 19 -14.50 2.42 17.19
C SER A 19 -13.81 1.40 18.09
N THR A 20 -13.35 0.25 17.55
CA THR A 20 -12.74 -0.83 18.34
C THR A 20 -11.20 -0.74 18.37
N PHE A 21 -10.56 -0.36 17.26
CA PHE A 21 -9.09 -0.31 17.14
C PHE A 21 -8.52 1.11 17.02
N GLY A 22 -9.37 2.13 16.83
CA GLY A 22 -8.95 3.52 16.74
C GLY A 22 -7.87 3.74 15.68
N LEU A 23 -6.95 4.65 16.00
CA LEU A 23 -5.85 5.06 15.14
C LEU A 23 -4.92 3.89 14.74
N VAL A 24 -4.76 2.88 15.62
CA VAL A 24 -3.89 1.72 15.38
C VAL A 24 -4.45 0.82 14.28
N GLY A 25 -5.76 0.59 14.26
CA GLY A 25 -6.41 -0.21 13.20
C GLY A 25 -6.22 0.40 11.82
N ILE A 26 -6.38 1.71 11.72
CA ILE A 26 -6.19 2.46 10.47
C ILE A 26 -4.72 2.36 10.01
N LEU A 27 -3.76 2.53 10.92
CA LEU A 27 -2.33 2.39 10.60
C LEU A 27 -2.00 0.99 10.07
N VAL A 28 -2.55 -0.05 10.69
CA VAL A 28 -2.33 -1.44 10.25
C VAL A 28 -2.94 -1.68 8.87
N ILE A 29 -4.13 -1.14 8.60
CA ILE A 29 -4.79 -1.29 7.30
C ILE A 29 -4.00 -0.55 6.21
N VAL A 30 -3.61 0.70 6.43
CA VAL A 30 -2.80 1.47 5.47
C VAL A 30 -1.45 0.79 5.24
N PHE A 31 -0.80 0.32 6.30
CA PHE A 31 0.41 -0.46 6.19
C PHE A 31 0.21 -1.75 5.37
N ALA A 32 -0.91 -2.44 5.57
CA ALA A 32 -1.24 -3.66 4.82
C ALA A 32 -1.61 -3.37 3.36
N GLU A 33 -2.31 -2.27 3.07
CA GLU A 33 -2.61 -1.80 1.71
C GLU A 33 -1.34 -1.46 0.93
N SER A 34 -0.44 -0.67 1.54
CA SER A 34 0.81 -0.25 0.92
C SER A 34 1.83 -1.40 0.82
N GLY A 35 1.84 -2.32 1.79
CA GLY A 35 2.87 -3.37 1.89
C GLY A 35 2.52 -4.73 1.28
N LEU A 36 1.23 -5.11 1.23
CA LEU A 36 0.79 -6.41 0.71
C LEU A 36 -0.09 -6.26 -0.54
N LEU A 37 0.19 -7.06 -1.58
CA LEU A 37 -0.68 -7.17 -2.77
C LEU A 37 -2.13 -7.55 -2.44
N ILE A 38 -2.34 -8.24 -1.31
CA ILE A 38 -3.67 -8.63 -0.81
C ILE A 38 -4.45 -7.41 -0.28
N GLY A 39 -3.74 -6.33 0.03
CA GLY A 39 -4.28 -5.06 0.49
C GLY A 39 -5.13 -4.31 -0.54
N PHE A 40 -5.06 -4.66 -1.83
CA PHE A 40 -5.93 -4.10 -2.88
C PHE A 40 -7.44 -4.28 -2.59
N PHE A 41 -7.81 -5.29 -1.80
CA PHE A 41 -9.21 -5.51 -1.41
C PHE A 41 -9.63 -4.72 -0.17
N LEU A 42 -8.69 -4.14 0.59
CA LEU A 42 -9.02 -3.36 1.77
C LEU A 42 -9.39 -1.92 1.34
N PRO A 43 -10.51 -1.36 1.86
CA PRO A 43 -11.00 -0.03 1.49
C PRO A 43 -10.19 1.09 2.18
N GLY A 44 -8.86 1.12 1.98
CA GLY A 44 -7.97 2.03 2.71
C GLY A 44 -8.14 3.50 2.33
N ASP A 45 -8.33 3.86 1.06
CA ASP A 45 -8.61 5.25 0.66
C ASP A 45 -9.93 5.77 1.29
N SER A 46 -10.97 4.94 1.34
CA SER A 46 -12.23 5.28 1.99
C SER A 46 -12.08 5.37 3.51
N LEU A 47 -11.32 4.48 4.13
CA LEU A 47 -10.99 4.52 5.56
C LEU A 47 -10.21 5.78 5.94
N LEU A 48 -9.24 6.19 5.12
CA LEU A 48 -8.48 7.43 5.31
C LEU A 48 -9.41 8.64 5.27
N PHE A 49 -10.34 8.68 4.31
CA PHE A 49 -11.33 9.74 4.21
C PHE A 49 -12.26 9.80 5.43
N THR A 50 -12.80 8.65 5.84
CA THR A 50 -13.65 8.55 7.04
C THR A 50 -12.88 8.90 8.31
N THR A 51 -11.61 8.51 8.41
CA THR A 51 -10.74 8.87 9.55
C THR A 51 -10.55 10.38 9.62
N GLY A 52 -10.25 11.04 8.51
CA GLY A 52 -10.12 12.50 8.47
C GLY A 52 -11.40 13.23 8.87
N LEU A 53 -12.55 12.73 8.43
CA LEU A 53 -13.86 13.25 8.80
C LEU A 53 -14.13 13.10 10.32
N LEU A 54 -13.87 11.93 10.89
CA LEU A 54 -14.06 11.65 12.32
C LEU A 54 -13.10 12.42 13.22
N VAL A 55 -11.86 12.67 12.76
CA VAL A 55 -10.91 13.54 13.48
C VAL A 55 -11.36 15.01 13.44
N ALA A 56 -11.98 15.45 12.34
CA ALA A 56 -12.50 16.81 12.22
C ALA A 56 -13.78 17.05 13.05
N ASP A 57 -14.59 16.00 13.26
CA ASP A 57 -15.80 16.02 14.08
C ASP A 57 -15.50 16.15 15.58
N GLY A 58 -14.30 15.72 16.01
CA GLY A 58 -13.79 15.93 17.38
C GLY A 58 -14.33 14.98 18.44
N ASP A 59 -15.32 14.13 18.14
CA ASP A 59 -15.97 13.25 19.11
C ASP A 59 -15.25 11.90 19.34
N TYR A 60 -14.36 11.46 18.44
CA TYR A 60 -13.78 10.10 18.47
C TYR A 60 -12.24 10.02 18.57
N LEU A 61 -11.53 11.12 18.26
CA LEU A 61 -10.06 11.17 18.28
C LEU A 61 -9.57 12.51 18.82
N ASP A 62 -9.17 12.55 20.10
CA ASP A 62 -8.53 13.71 20.75
C ASP A 62 -7.12 14.03 20.21
N GLN A 63 -6.65 13.32 19.19
CA GLN A 63 -5.32 13.51 18.64
C GLN A 63 -5.33 14.62 17.59
N PRO A 64 -4.33 15.53 17.59
CA PRO A 64 -4.26 16.58 16.59
C PRO A 64 -4.12 15.97 15.19
N LEU A 65 -4.91 16.47 14.24
CA LEU A 65 -4.95 15.98 12.84
C LEU A 65 -3.55 15.86 12.21
N TRP A 66 -2.64 16.79 12.54
CA TRP A 66 -1.25 16.75 12.08
C TRP A 66 -0.52 15.46 12.50
N LEU A 67 -0.75 14.99 13.72
CA LEU A 67 -0.12 13.77 14.26
C LEU A 67 -0.71 12.52 13.60
N VAL A 68 -2.03 12.51 13.36
CA VAL A 68 -2.69 11.45 12.59
C VAL A 68 -2.12 11.37 11.18
N CYS A 69 -2.04 12.49 10.46
CA CYS A 69 -1.44 12.55 9.14
C CYS A 69 0.02 12.06 9.14
N LEU A 70 0.83 12.46 10.12
CA LEU A 70 2.22 12.05 10.22
C LEU A 70 2.36 10.54 10.46
N LEU A 71 1.53 9.96 11.32
CA LEU A 71 1.50 8.53 11.56
C LEU A 71 1.05 7.75 10.31
N LEU A 72 0.03 8.23 9.60
CA LEU A 72 -0.45 7.62 8.36
C LEU A 72 0.62 7.63 7.27
N VAL A 73 1.32 8.76 7.11
CA VAL A 73 2.47 8.87 6.19
C VAL A 73 3.58 7.91 6.60
N ALA A 74 3.89 7.82 7.89
CA ALA A 74 4.89 6.87 8.40
C ALA A 74 4.48 5.41 8.12
N ALA A 75 3.21 5.05 8.35
CA ALA A 75 2.69 3.72 8.08
C ALA A 75 2.73 3.36 6.59
N ALA A 76 2.35 4.30 5.70
CA ALA A 76 2.43 4.13 4.26
C ALA A 76 3.87 3.93 3.79
N ILE A 77 4.80 4.78 4.24
CA ILE A 77 6.23 4.63 3.93
C ILE A 77 6.76 3.29 4.42
N LEU A 78 6.45 2.89 5.65
CA LEU A 78 6.88 1.59 6.18
C LEU A 78 6.28 0.42 5.38
N GLY A 79 5.03 0.53 4.96
CA GLY A 79 4.38 -0.46 4.09
C GLY A 79 5.09 -0.59 2.75
N ASP A 80 5.35 0.52 2.06
CA ASP A 80 6.07 0.56 0.78
C ASP A 80 7.46 -0.07 0.88
N GLN A 81 8.15 0.17 2.00
CA GLN A 81 9.46 -0.42 2.27
C GLN A 81 9.40 -1.94 2.45
N VAL A 82 8.38 -2.42 3.17
CA VAL A 82 8.13 -3.86 3.32
C VAL A 82 7.75 -4.48 1.98
N GLY A 83 6.93 -3.82 1.17
CA GLY A 83 6.59 -4.25 -0.19
C GLY A 83 7.83 -4.36 -1.08
N TYR A 84 8.72 -3.36 -1.05
CA TYR A 84 9.98 -3.39 -1.78
C TYR A 84 10.90 -4.53 -1.31
N LEU A 85 11.06 -4.70 0.00
CA LEU A 85 11.91 -5.76 0.55
C LEU A 85 11.33 -7.14 0.25
N PHE A 86 10.00 -7.29 0.31
CA PHE A 86 9.31 -8.51 -0.07
C PHE A 86 9.55 -8.81 -1.55
N GLY A 87 9.34 -7.85 -2.44
CA GLY A 87 9.64 -7.99 -3.87
C GLY A 87 11.10 -8.34 -4.15
N ARG A 88 12.04 -7.72 -3.44
CA ARG A 88 13.48 -7.98 -3.58
C ARG A 88 13.90 -9.35 -3.06
N LYS A 89 13.29 -9.84 -1.98
CA LYS A 89 13.59 -11.16 -1.40
C LYS A 89 12.90 -12.29 -2.17
N VAL A 90 11.68 -12.07 -2.62
CA VAL A 90 10.89 -13.05 -3.38
C VAL A 90 11.32 -13.10 -4.85
N GLY A 91 11.79 -11.98 -5.42
CA GLY A 91 12.25 -11.88 -6.81
C GLY A 91 13.18 -13.02 -7.24
N PRO A 92 14.34 -13.23 -6.57
CA PRO A 92 15.28 -14.31 -6.90
C PRO A 92 14.68 -15.72 -6.79
N SER A 93 13.78 -15.94 -5.82
CA SER A 93 13.07 -17.22 -5.66
C SER A 93 12.02 -17.43 -6.75
N LEU A 94 11.42 -16.36 -7.28
CA LEU A 94 10.48 -16.38 -8.40
C LEU A 94 11.21 -16.66 -9.73
N PHE A 95 12.42 -16.11 -9.90
CA PHE A 95 13.29 -16.41 -11.05
C PHE A 95 13.69 -17.90 -11.15
N ASN A 96 13.74 -18.61 -10.01
CA ASN A 96 14.06 -20.03 -9.94
C ASN A 96 12.85 -20.96 -10.15
N ARG A 97 11.61 -20.44 -10.27
CA ARG A 97 10.42 -21.22 -10.61
C ARG A 97 9.78 -20.69 -11.90
N PRO A 98 10.05 -21.30 -13.06
CA PRO A 98 9.60 -20.80 -14.37
C PRO A 98 8.08 -20.85 -14.62
N ASP A 99 7.30 -21.49 -13.74
CA ASP A 99 5.90 -21.89 -14.01
C ASP A 99 4.84 -21.19 -13.14
N SER A 100 4.88 -19.86 -13.05
CA SER A 100 3.73 -19.12 -12.52
C SER A 100 3.12 -18.24 -13.62
N ARG A 101 1.83 -18.47 -13.94
CA ARG A 101 1.08 -17.77 -15.01
C ARG A 101 1.06 -16.25 -14.85
N LEU A 102 1.36 -15.72 -13.66
CA LEU A 102 1.40 -14.30 -13.33
C LEU A 102 2.82 -13.68 -13.38
N PHE A 103 3.89 -14.48 -13.22
CA PHE A 103 5.27 -13.97 -13.21
C PHE A 103 6.16 -14.79 -14.15
N LYS A 104 6.11 -14.42 -15.45
CA LYS A 104 7.06 -14.90 -16.45
C LYS A 104 8.38 -14.15 -16.31
N ARG A 105 9.50 -14.87 -16.42
CA ARG A 105 10.86 -14.32 -16.38
C ARG A 105 11.05 -13.14 -17.36
N GLU A 106 10.49 -13.27 -18.56
CA GLU A 106 10.49 -12.24 -19.60
C GLU A 106 9.83 -10.93 -19.15
N ASN A 107 8.74 -10.98 -18.37
CA ASN A 107 8.08 -9.77 -17.86
C ASN A 107 8.93 -9.08 -16.79
N VAL A 108 9.70 -9.85 -16.02
CA VAL A 108 10.59 -9.29 -15.00
C VAL A 108 11.81 -8.64 -15.64
N GLU A 109 12.39 -9.27 -16.67
CA GLU A 109 13.45 -8.66 -17.49
C GLU A 109 12.99 -7.38 -18.16
N LYS A 110 11.79 -7.39 -18.78
CA LYS A 110 11.18 -6.18 -19.34
C LYS A 110 10.94 -5.10 -18.29
N ALA A 111 10.50 -5.48 -17.09
CA ALA A 111 10.36 -4.53 -15.98
C ALA A 111 11.71 -3.94 -15.58
N HIS A 112 12.76 -4.77 -15.47
CA HIS A 112 14.12 -4.32 -15.17
C HIS A 112 14.63 -3.33 -16.23
N GLU A 113 14.53 -3.67 -17.51
CA GLU A 113 14.88 -2.78 -18.62
C GLU A 113 14.06 -1.49 -18.61
N PHE A 114 12.77 -1.56 -18.26
CA PHE A 114 11.90 -0.39 -18.13
C PHE A 114 12.38 0.53 -16.99
N PHE A 115 12.74 -0.04 -15.84
CA PHE A 115 13.29 0.74 -14.73
C PHE A 115 14.70 1.27 -15.02
N GLU A 116 15.53 0.57 -15.78
CA GLU A 116 16.82 1.12 -16.24
C GLU A 116 16.62 2.27 -17.24
N LYS A 117 15.69 2.12 -18.19
CA LYS A 117 15.47 3.07 -19.28
C LYS A 117 14.77 4.36 -18.83
N TYR A 118 13.71 4.23 -18.02
CA TYR A 118 12.90 5.37 -17.56
C TYR A 118 13.29 5.84 -16.16
N GLY A 119 14.03 4.99 -15.42
CA GLY A 119 14.65 5.36 -14.16
C GLY A 119 13.64 5.68 -13.06
N PRO A 120 14.04 6.53 -12.09
CA PRO A 120 13.19 6.93 -10.97
C PRO A 120 11.90 7.64 -11.35
N ARG A 121 11.84 8.26 -12.54
CA ARG A 121 10.63 8.98 -13.00
C ARG A 121 9.43 8.05 -13.14
N SER A 122 9.67 6.78 -13.42
CA SER A 122 8.63 5.75 -13.50
C SER A 122 7.86 5.56 -12.19
N ILE A 123 8.53 5.69 -11.04
CA ILE A 123 7.88 5.56 -9.73
C ILE A 123 6.85 6.69 -9.54
N VAL A 124 7.24 7.92 -9.90
CA VAL A 124 6.36 9.09 -9.81
C VAL A 124 5.18 8.95 -10.77
N LEU A 125 5.41 8.48 -11.99
CA LEU A 125 4.35 8.24 -12.96
C LEU A 125 3.39 7.12 -12.53
N ALA A 126 3.91 6.06 -11.92
CA ALA A 126 3.13 4.93 -11.45
C ALA A 126 2.10 5.30 -10.36
N ARG A 127 2.39 6.35 -9.58
CA ARG A 127 1.47 6.87 -8.54
C ARG A 127 0.19 7.46 -9.09
N PHE A 128 0.19 7.94 -10.34
CA PHE A 128 -1.01 8.46 -10.98
C PHE A 128 -1.97 7.36 -11.45
N VAL A 129 -1.54 6.10 -11.47
CA VAL A 129 -2.37 4.97 -11.85
C VAL A 129 -2.68 4.15 -10.58
N PRO A 130 -3.92 4.17 -10.06
CA PRO A 130 -4.26 3.61 -8.74
C PRO A 130 -3.84 2.16 -8.58
N ILE A 131 -4.03 1.35 -9.62
CA ILE A 131 -3.63 -0.05 -9.62
C ILE A 131 -2.10 -0.13 -9.52
N VAL A 132 -1.38 0.56 -10.41
CA VAL A 132 0.09 0.48 -10.50
C VAL A 132 0.77 0.96 -9.23
N ARG A 133 0.24 1.98 -8.53
CA ARG A 133 0.82 2.51 -7.28
C ARG A 133 1.07 1.41 -6.24
N THR A 134 0.12 0.48 -6.09
CA THR A 134 0.19 -0.63 -5.10
C THR A 134 1.20 -1.71 -5.52
N PHE A 135 1.38 -1.92 -6.83
CA PHE A 135 2.37 -2.88 -7.34
C PHE A 135 3.77 -2.27 -7.42
N THR A 136 3.90 -0.95 -7.47
CA THR A 136 5.17 -0.23 -7.65
C THR A 136 6.27 -0.65 -6.67
N PRO A 137 6.06 -0.66 -5.33
CA PRO A 137 7.09 -1.08 -4.39
C PRO A 137 7.61 -2.50 -4.69
N ILE A 138 6.70 -3.44 -4.94
CA ILE A 138 7.04 -4.84 -5.18
C ILE A 138 7.76 -5.01 -6.51
N VAL A 139 7.26 -4.42 -7.58
CA VAL A 139 7.89 -4.51 -8.90
C VAL A 139 9.28 -3.84 -8.87
N ALA A 140 9.43 -2.70 -8.20
CA ALA A 140 10.74 -2.06 -8.01
C ALA A 140 11.71 -2.95 -7.21
N GLY A 141 11.21 -3.69 -6.22
CA GLY A 141 11.97 -4.69 -5.47
C GLY A 141 12.40 -5.87 -6.33
N VAL A 142 11.46 -6.47 -7.08
CA VAL A 142 11.71 -7.61 -7.98
C VAL A 142 12.69 -7.22 -9.10
N ALA A 143 12.56 -6.01 -9.64
CA ALA A 143 13.46 -5.45 -10.64
C ALA A 143 14.82 -5.00 -10.08
N ASN A 144 15.11 -5.25 -8.80
CA ASN A 144 16.39 -4.91 -8.15
C ASN A 144 16.79 -3.42 -8.27
N MET A 145 15.79 -2.52 -8.27
CA MET A 145 16.05 -1.08 -8.32
C MET A 145 16.83 -0.62 -7.09
N ARG A 146 17.75 0.34 -7.22
CA ARG A 146 18.54 0.84 -6.08
C ARG A 146 17.62 1.36 -4.98
N TYR A 147 17.73 0.79 -3.78
CA TYR A 147 16.91 1.14 -2.61
C TYR A 147 16.85 2.65 -2.33
N ARG A 148 18.01 3.35 -2.40
CA ARG A 148 18.08 4.81 -2.21
C ARG A 148 17.22 5.58 -3.23
N THR A 149 17.17 5.10 -4.46
CA THR A 149 16.36 5.70 -5.53
C THR A 149 14.88 5.40 -5.31
N PHE A 150 14.53 4.21 -4.82
CA PHE A 150 13.16 3.90 -4.44
C PHE A 150 12.66 4.83 -3.32
N VAL A 151 13.41 4.94 -2.22
CA VAL A 151 13.03 5.75 -1.05
C VAL A 151 12.98 7.25 -1.35
N LEU A 152 13.83 7.76 -2.26
CA LEU A 152 13.82 9.19 -2.58
C LEU A 152 12.63 9.60 -3.47
N TYR A 153 12.12 8.67 -4.27
CA TYR A 153 11.03 8.92 -5.22
C TYR A 153 9.68 8.37 -4.75
N ASN A 154 9.67 7.71 -3.59
CA ASN A 154 8.48 7.32 -2.85
C ASN A 154 8.20 8.36 -1.76
#